data_AF-A0A7V6MVA0-F1
#
_entry.id   AF-A0A7V6MVA0-F1
#
_cell.length_a   1.000
_cell.length_b   1.000
_cell.length_c   1.000
_cell.angle_alpha   90.00
_cell.angle_beta   90.00
_cell.angle_gamma   90.00
#
_symmetry.space_group_name_H-M   'P 1'
#
loop_
_entity.id
_entity.type
_entity.pdbx_description
1 polymer ?
#
loop_
_entity_poly.entity_id
_entity_poly.type
_entity_poly.pdbx_seq_one_letter_code
_entity_poly.pdbx_strand_id
1 'polypeptide(L)'
;PPIHGVKPAVDKLFISAAEVYKNRILCCVFTGMGRDGAEGVKAIKSKGGFTMAQDETTSVIYGMPRAAYETGCVDAVLPDYEISQEIVRLVEQK
;
A
#
# COMPACT_ATOMS: atom_id res chain seq x y z
N PRO A 1 -17.12 -2.28 13.20
CA PRO A 1 -17.14 -3.70 12.75
C PRO A 1 -15.78 -4.07 12.14
N PRO A 2 -15.41 -5.36 12.08
CA PRO A 2 -14.29 -5.84 11.27
C PRO A 2 -14.48 -5.50 9.79
N ILE A 3 -13.39 -5.32 9.05
CA ILE A 3 -13.37 -5.16 7.58
C ILE A 3 -12.63 -6.38 7.03
N HIS A 4 -13.18 -7.05 6.00
CA HIS A 4 -12.66 -8.33 5.48
C HIS A 4 -12.44 -9.42 6.56
N GLY A 5 -13.20 -9.36 7.67
CA GLY A 5 -13.05 -10.30 8.78
C GLY A 5 -11.89 -9.99 9.73
N VAL A 6 -11.12 -8.91 9.53
CA VAL A 6 -10.00 -8.53 10.38
C VAL A 6 -10.24 -7.24 11.16
N LYS A 7 -9.59 -7.14 12.32
CA LYS A 7 -9.49 -5.94 13.14
C LYS A 7 -8.18 -6.02 13.95
N PRO A 8 -7.15 -5.21 13.67
CA PRO A 8 -7.15 -4.03 12.80
C PRO A 8 -7.24 -4.36 11.30
N ALA A 9 -7.62 -3.36 10.49
CA ALA A 9 -7.71 -3.45 9.03
C ALA A 9 -6.91 -2.32 8.37
N VAL A 10 -6.09 -2.66 7.38
CA VAL A 10 -5.22 -1.75 6.62
C VAL A 10 -6.04 -0.77 5.80
N ASP A 11 -7.15 -1.21 5.18
CA ASP A 11 -8.04 -0.31 4.44
C ASP A 11 -8.52 0.86 5.31
N LYS A 12 -8.84 0.60 6.59
CA LYS A 12 -9.26 1.64 7.52
C LYS A 12 -8.13 2.63 7.82
N LEU A 13 -6.90 2.14 7.98
CA LEU A 13 -5.72 2.98 8.18
C LEU A 13 -5.47 3.86 6.96
N PHE A 14 -5.42 3.26 5.76
CA PHE A 14 -5.09 3.98 4.52
C PHE A 14 -6.16 5.01 4.17
N ILE A 15 -7.45 4.67 4.26
CA ILE A 15 -8.55 5.60 3.96
C ILE A 15 -8.50 6.81 4.91
N SER A 16 -8.33 6.57 6.21
CA SER A 16 -8.28 7.67 7.19
C SER A 16 -7.04 8.54 7.02
N ALA A 17 -5.88 7.94 6.73
CA ALA A 17 -4.64 8.67 6.50
C ALA A 17 -4.69 9.47 5.17
N ALA A 18 -5.31 8.95 4.12
CA ALA A 18 -5.47 9.63 2.84
C ALA A 18 -6.24 10.96 2.98
N GLU A 19 -7.27 10.99 3.82
CA GLU A 19 -8.04 12.23 4.08
C GLU A 19 -7.23 13.30 4.81
N VAL A 20 -6.32 12.89 5.71
CA VAL A 20 -5.50 13.80 6.51
C VAL A 20 -4.29 14.30 5.74
N TYR A 21 -3.49 13.39 5.17
CA TYR A 21 -2.18 13.71 4.59
C TYR A 21 -2.22 14.01 3.10
N LYS A 22 -3.29 13.62 2.38
CA LYS A 22 -3.47 13.86 0.95
C LYS A 22 -2.24 13.43 0.14
N ASN A 23 -1.66 14.30 -0.68
CA ASN A 23 -0.49 14.04 -1.52
C ASN A 23 0.85 13.95 -0.75
N ARG A 24 0.82 14.09 0.58
CA ARG A 24 2.01 13.93 1.45
C ARG A 24 2.16 12.52 2.00
N ILE A 25 1.24 11.60 1.70
CA ILE A 25 1.34 10.21 2.13
C ILE A 25 2.07 9.36 1.09
N LEU A 26 2.85 8.40 1.60
CA LEU A 26 3.30 7.23 0.87
C LEU A 26 2.82 5.99 1.63
N CYS A 27 2.45 4.92 0.92
CA CYS A 27 2.12 3.65 1.55
C CYS A 27 2.77 2.48 0.81
N CYS A 28 2.87 1.35 1.51
CA CYS A 28 3.31 0.08 0.94
C CYS A 28 2.45 -1.07 1.46
N VAL A 29 1.98 -1.94 0.57
CA VAL A 29 1.32 -3.20 0.93
C VAL A 29 2.32 -4.34 0.84
N PHE A 30 2.67 -4.91 1.99
CA PHE A 30 3.58 -6.05 2.11
C PHE A 30 2.84 -7.39 2.00
N THR A 31 3.63 -8.46 1.92
CA THR A 31 3.20 -9.86 1.95
C THR A 31 2.10 -10.10 2.98
N GLY A 32 1.10 -10.88 2.59
CA GLY A 32 -0.06 -11.17 3.43
C GLY A 32 -1.17 -11.85 2.66
N MET A 33 -2.06 -12.53 3.39
CA MET A 33 -3.22 -13.20 2.81
C MET A 33 -4.40 -12.23 2.66
N GLY A 34 -5.17 -12.40 1.59
CA GLY A 34 -6.43 -11.68 1.39
C GLY A 34 -6.25 -10.41 0.57
N ARG A 35 -7.10 -9.41 0.83
CA ARG A 35 -7.23 -8.19 0.01
C ARG A 35 -7.26 -6.89 0.81
N ASP A 36 -6.95 -6.97 2.10
CA ASP A 36 -6.92 -5.79 2.96
C ASP A 36 -5.79 -4.86 2.49
N GLY A 37 -6.09 -3.56 2.35
CA GLY A 37 -5.20 -2.56 1.76
C GLY A 37 -5.52 -2.21 0.30
N ALA A 38 -6.28 -3.04 -0.43
CA ALA A 38 -6.61 -2.76 -1.83
C ALA A 38 -7.50 -1.51 -2.00
N GLU A 39 -8.55 -1.37 -1.18
CA GLU A 39 -9.40 -0.16 -1.21
C GLU A 39 -8.66 1.05 -0.65
N GLY A 40 -7.80 0.82 0.35
CA GLY A 40 -6.91 1.83 0.92
C GLY A 40 -5.94 2.43 -0.11
N VAL A 41 -5.34 1.61 -0.97
CA VAL A 41 -4.43 2.06 -2.03
C VAL A 41 -5.15 2.95 -3.04
N LYS A 42 -6.38 2.58 -3.45
CA LYS A 42 -7.21 3.44 -4.31
C LYS A 42 -7.50 4.78 -3.64
N ALA A 43 -7.84 4.77 -2.35
CA ALA A 43 -8.11 5.99 -1.60
C ALA A 43 -6.89 6.91 -1.53
N ILE A 44 -5.71 6.37 -1.23
CA ILE A 44 -4.45 7.11 -1.22
C ILE A 44 -4.15 7.70 -2.60
N LYS A 45 -4.28 6.88 -3.66
CA LYS A 45 -4.00 7.31 -5.03
C LYS A 45 -4.94 8.44 -5.47
N SER A 46 -6.22 8.36 -5.11
CA SER A 46 -7.22 9.41 -5.41
C SER A 46 -6.88 10.78 -4.80
N LYS A 47 -6.07 10.81 -3.74
CA LYS A 47 -5.62 12.04 -3.07
C LYS A 47 -4.21 12.50 -3.51
N GLY A 48 -3.63 11.82 -4.50
CA GLY A 48 -2.30 12.12 -5.04
C GLY A 48 -1.14 11.61 -4.17
N GLY A 49 -1.39 10.66 -3.26
CA GLY A 49 -0.33 9.97 -2.53
C GLY A 49 0.41 8.96 -3.41
N PHE A 50 1.57 8.50 -2.92
CA PHE A 50 2.39 7.49 -3.61
C PHE A 50 2.12 6.10 -3.03
N THR A 51 1.96 5.10 -3.88
CA THR A 51 1.52 3.76 -3.47
C THR A 51 2.48 2.68 -3.96
N MET A 52 2.90 1.80 -3.06
CA MET A 52 3.81 0.70 -3.36
C MET A 52 3.19 -0.64 -2.98
N ALA A 53 3.66 -1.71 -3.61
CA ALA A 53 3.37 -3.08 -3.21
C ALA A 53 4.66 -3.91 -3.24
N GLN A 54 4.78 -4.87 -2.32
CA GLN A 54 5.85 -5.85 -2.35
C GLN A 54 5.69 -6.78 -3.57
N ASP A 55 6.80 -7.10 -4.24
CA ASP A 55 6.80 -8.01 -5.38
C ASP A 55 6.52 -9.48 -4.99
N GLU A 56 6.21 -10.29 -5.98
CA GLU A 56 5.89 -11.71 -5.77
C GLU A 56 7.09 -12.54 -5.30
N THR A 57 8.31 -12.23 -5.77
CA THR A 57 9.50 -13.05 -5.50
C THR A 57 9.97 -12.96 -4.06
N THR A 58 9.76 -11.81 -3.39
CA THR A 58 10.09 -11.64 -1.97
C THR A 58 8.89 -11.87 -1.04
N SER A 59 7.68 -12.01 -1.59
CA SER A 59 6.47 -12.25 -0.79
C SER A 59 6.36 -13.71 -0.33
N VAL A 60 6.15 -13.92 0.98
CA VAL A 60 5.80 -15.24 1.51
C VAL A 60 4.38 -15.64 1.07
N ILE A 61 3.45 -14.69 1.08
CA ILE A 61 2.08 -14.83 0.55
C ILE A 61 1.79 -13.61 -0.31
N TYR A 62 1.76 -13.82 -1.63
CA TYR A 62 1.44 -12.78 -2.60
C TYR A 62 -0.08 -12.59 -2.78
N GLY A 63 -0.80 -12.42 -1.66
CA GLY A 63 -2.25 -12.18 -1.66
C GLY A 63 -2.58 -10.69 -1.63
N MET A 64 -2.25 -10.03 -0.52
CA MET A 64 -2.48 -8.60 -0.33
C MET A 64 -1.73 -7.72 -1.35
N PRO A 65 -0.43 -7.94 -1.64
CA PRO A 65 0.27 -7.13 -2.64
C PRO A 65 -0.35 -7.29 -4.04
N ARG A 66 -0.72 -8.53 -4.40
CA ARG A 66 -1.43 -8.80 -5.66
C ARG A 66 -2.78 -8.07 -5.73
N ALA A 67 -3.58 -8.15 -4.67
CA ALA A 67 -4.87 -7.47 -4.61
C ALA A 67 -4.73 -5.94 -4.73
N ALA A 68 -3.67 -5.36 -4.14
CA ALA A 68 -3.33 -3.95 -4.31
C ALA A 68 -2.90 -3.64 -5.75
N TYR A 69 -2.01 -4.44 -6.34
CA TYR A 69 -1.56 -4.28 -7.73
C TYR A 69 -2.70 -4.33 -8.75
N GLU A 70 -3.61 -5.30 -8.60
CA GLU A 70 -4.78 -5.49 -9.49
C GLU A 70 -5.76 -4.29 -9.46
N THR A 71 -5.64 -3.36 -8.51
CA THR A 71 -6.43 -2.11 -8.52
C THR A 71 -5.99 -1.10 -9.59
N GLY A 72 -4.80 -1.28 -10.18
CA GLY A 72 -4.20 -0.30 -11.10
C GLY A 72 -3.77 1.01 -10.43
N CYS A 73 -3.83 1.08 -9.10
CA CYS A 73 -3.51 2.27 -8.31
C CYS A 73 -2.17 2.15 -7.57
N VAL A 74 -1.30 1.19 -7.92
CA VAL A 74 0.06 1.03 -7.39
C VAL A 74 1.07 1.69 -8.32
N ASP A 75 1.91 2.57 -7.78
CA ASP A 75 2.95 3.29 -8.52
C ASP A 75 4.23 2.46 -8.73
N ALA A 76 4.59 1.64 -7.74
CA ALA A 76 5.78 0.78 -7.82
C ALA A 76 5.54 -0.59 -7.18
N VAL A 77 6.03 -1.64 -7.83
CA VAL A 77 6.10 -2.99 -7.28
C VAL A 77 7.58 -3.32 -7.10
N LEU A 78 7.99 -3.57 -5.86
CA LEU A 78 9.41 -3.66 -5.49
C LEU A 78 9.67 -4.85 -4.57
N PRO A 79 10.87 -5.46 -4.63
CA PRO A 79 11.30 -6.40 -3.61
C PRO A 79 11.49 -5.74 -2.25
N ASP A 80 11.27 -6.51 -1.19
CA ASP A 80 11.28 -6.01 0.20
C ASP A 80 12.57 -5.25 0.57
N TYR A 81 13.70 -5.73 0.09
CA TYR A 81 15.01 -5.11 0.30
C TYR A 81 15.19 -3.76 -0.42
N GLU A 82 14.42 -3.46 -1.47
CA GLU A 82 14.47 -2.18 -2.20
C GLU A 82 13.48 -1.14 -1.65
N ILE A 83 12.38 -1.57 -1.00
CA ILE A 83 11.33 -0.67 -0.50
C ILE A 83 11.90 0.39 0.46
N SER A 84 12.85 0.02 1.32
CA SER A 84 13.48 0.98 2.24
C SER A 84 14.23 2.09 1.51
N GLN A 85 14.97 1.76 0.45
CA GLN A 85 15.73 2.72 -0.36
C GLN A 85 14.77 3.62 -1.13
N GLU A 86 13.68 3.06 -1.65
CA GLU A 86 12.66 3.83 -2.36
C GLU A 86 11.96 4.84 -1.43
N ILE A 87 11.68 4.47 -0.18
CA ILE A 87 11.12 5.40 0.81
C ILE A 87 12.06 6.58 1.03
N VAL A 88 13.36 6.33 1.24
CA VAL A 88 14.35 7.40 1.42
C VAL A 88 14.39 8.31 0.21
N ARG A 89 14.48 7.72 -1.00
CA ARG A 89 14.50 8.45 -2.27
C ARG A 89 13.28 9.38 -2.41
N LEU A 90 12.08 8.90 -2.12
CA LEU A 90 10.83 9.67 -2.27
C LEU A 90 10.70 10.79 -1.24
N VAL A 91 11.25 10.61 -0.04
CA VAL A 91 11.18 11.61 1.04
C VAL A 91 12.24 12.69 0.86
N GLU A 92 13.44 12.35 0.38
CA GLU A 92 14.54 13.31 0.16
C GLU A 92 14.37 14.14 -1.12
N GLN A 93 13.60 13.66 -2.10
CA GLN A 93 13.36 14.38 -3.37
C GLN A 93 12.19 15.39 -3.31
N LYS A 94 11.53 15.54 -2.17
CA LYS A 94 10.44 16.51 -1.93
C LYS A 94 10.91 17.68 -1.09
#